data_AF-A0A942UYC9-F1
#
_entry.id   AF-A0A942UYC9-F1
#
_cell.length_a   1.000
_cell.length_b   1.000
_cell.length_c   1.000
_cell.angle_alpha   90.00
_cell.angle_beta   90.00
_cell.angle_gamma   90.00
#
_symmetry.space_group_name_H-M   'P 1'
#
loop_
_entity.id
_entity.type
_entity.pdbx_description
1 polymer ?
#
loop_
_entity_poly.entity_id
_entity_poly.type
_entity_poly.pdbx_seq_one_letter_code
_entity_poly.pdbx_strand_id
1 'polypeptide(L)'
;MDMKKVVYTILSVFFFTQSVSAYNANTCKSLYNDQKFTQSSRCFYNLVQANGNDIQSRFYYAASLFYDRQYSMAYNQYKYIAERYPNSNIGRYSKSEAEKVKQKMIYVQKAKANDTGNYLTNLDKATKWYKMPIKVWIQPSAYRNYSINAFYEWQRKTQNTVSFQFVTNEKQGQIKVYFVDTVNGAISKENIGLTNLSYIGDMNTHATIQILQRTDSNKMRSYAQIYPVVLHEIGHALGMHGHSTSNNDILYPNNYTNDVHLSNRDINTIKAIYKKKSFLQY
;
A
#
# COMPACT_ATOMS: atom_id res chain seq x y z
N MET A 1 30.65 44.74 50.80
CA MET A 1 31.24 44.99 49.47
C MET A 1 32.55 44.22 49.40
N ASP A 2 32.83 43.64 48.22
CA ASP A 2 33.94 42.74 47.82
C ASP A 2 33.90 41.27 48.30
N MET A 3 33.89 40.19 47.50
CA MET A 3 34.11 39.80 46.08
C MET A 3 35.27 38.77 46.01
N LYS A 4 35.02 37.64 45.32
CA LYS A 4 35.97 36.56 44.87
C LYS A 4 36.17 35.41 45.87
N LYS A 5 36.21 34.12 45.54
CA LYS A 5 36.05 33.30 44.31
C LYS A 5 36.06 31.82 44.77
N VAL A 6 35.12 31.00 44.28
CA VAL A 6 35.31 29.67 43.61
C VAL A 6 35.96 28.54 44.45
N VAL A 7 35.36 27.35 44.60
CA VAL A 7 35.67 26.14 43.80
C VAL A 7 34.66 25.00 44.13
N TYR A 8 33.94 24.58 43.09
CA TYR A 8 33.34 23.26 42.80
C TYR A 8 32.43 22.57 43.83
N THR A 9 31.12 22.72 43.63
CA THR A 9 30.13 21.69 43.99
C THR A 9 29.58 21.08 42.71
N ILE A 10 29.67 19.76 42.64
CA ILE A 10 29.17 18.89 41.57
C ILE A 10 27.71 19.23 41.31
N LEU A 11 27.44 19.83 40.14
CA LEU A 11 26.10 20.02 39.63
C LEU A 11 25.58 18.65 39.20
N SER A 12 24.89 17.97 40.12
CA SER A 12 23.99 16.86 39.82
C SER A 12 22.82 17.41 39.03
N VAL A 13 23.02 17.59 37.72
CA VAL A 13 21.94 17.89 36.79
C VAL A 13 21.21 16.59 36.52
N PHE A 14 20.17 16.33 37.29
CA PHE A 14 19.09 15.43 36.89
C PHE A 14 18.34 16.07 35.71
N PHE A 15 18.91 15.96 34.51
CA PHE A 15 18.12 16.10 33.30
C PHE A 15 17.22 14.87 33.22
N PHE A 16 15.92 15.11 33.29
CA PHE A 16 14.90 14.20 32.80
C PHE A 16 15.27 13.74 31.38
N THR A 17 15.80 12.54 31.25
CA THR A 17 15.54 11.77 30.04
C THR A 17 14.30 10.96 30.37
N GLN A 18 13.13 11.44 29.93
CA GLN A 18 12.14 10.48 29.47
C GLN A 18 12.86 9.68 28.39
N SER A 19 13.32 8.48 28.74
CA SER A 19 13.92 7.58 27.76
C SER A 19 12.86 7.38 26.70
N VAL A 20 13.11 7.95 25.52
CA VAL A 20 12.44 7.62 24.26
C VAL A 20 12.15 6.13 24.32
N SER A 21 10.88 5.71 24.29
CA SER A 21 10.53 4.30 24.42
C SER A 21 11.36 3.53 23.40
N ALA A 22 12.38 2.82 23.88
CA ALA A 22 13.37 2.21 23.04
C ALA A 22 12.66 1.12 22.27
N TYR A 23 12.44 1.31 20.97
CA TYR A 23 12.02 0.24 20.10
C TYR A 23 12.98 -0.92 20.32
N ASN A 24 12.50 -2.01 20.91
CA ASN A 24 13.28 -3.22 21.10
C ASN A 24 12.89 -4.25 20.01
N ALA A 25 13.74 -5.25 19.80
CA ALA A 25 13.55 -6.23 18.73
C ALA A 25 12.18 -6.95 18.80
N ASN A 26 11.64 -7.16 20.00
CA ASN A 26 10.32 -7.78 20.19
C ASN A 26 9.19 -6.89 19.65
N THR A 27 9.25 -5.58 19.90
CA THR A 27 8.27 -4.62 19.37
C THR A 27 8.31 -4.59 17.85
N CYS A 28 9.52 -4.50 17.25
CA CYS A 28 9.67 -4.51 15.80
C CYS A 28 9.18 -5.84 15.19
N LYS A 29 9.46 -6.97 15.85
CA LYS A 29 8.98 -8.29 15.41
C LYS A 29 7.46 -8.43 15.54
N SER A 30 6.84 -7.82 16.54
CA SER A 30 5.38 -7.76 16.64
C SER A 30 4.79 -7.01 15.45
N LEU A 31 5.36 -5.87 15.06
CA LEU A 31 4.93 -5.14 13.86
C LEU A 31 5.07 -5.98 12.59
N TYR A 32 6.17 -6.74 12.48
CA TYR A 32 6.36 -7.69 11.38
C TYR A 32 5.29 -8.78 11.35
N ASN A 33 5.02 -9.42 12.49
CA ASN A 33 4.02 -10.47 12.63
C ASN A 33 2.60 -9.96 12.37
N ASP A 34 2.31 -8.72 12.77
CA ASP A 34 1.08 -8.00 12.47
C ASP A 34 0.98 -7.55 10.99
N GLN A 35 1.98 -7.88 10.17
CA GLN A 35 2.08 -7.47 8.76
C GLN A 35 2.10 -5.96 8.54
N LYS A 36 2.51 -5.19 9.56
CA LYS A 36 2.72 -3.73 9.49
C LYS A 36 4.11 -3.45 8.93
N PHE A 37 4.41 -3.96 7.74
CA PHE A 37 5.77 -4.04 7.19
C PHE A 37 6.49 -2.70 7.04
N THR A 38 5.78 -1.62 6.69
CA THR A 38 6.38 -0.26 6.65
C THR A 38 6.80 0.24 8.04
N GLN A 39 6.00 -0.06 9.07
CA GLN A 39 6.33 0.32 10.46
C GLN A 39 7.45 -0.59 11.00
N SER A 40 7.36 -1.88 10.69
CA SER A 40 8.38 -2.88 11.00
C SER A 40 9.72 -2.51 10.38
N SER A 41 9.77 -2.14 9.10
CA SER A 41 11.01 -1.77 8.40
C SER A 41 11.65 -0.54 9.03
N ARG A 42 10.85 0.49 9.37
CA ARG A 42 11.34 1.68 10.09
C ARG A 42 11.86 1.33 11.49
N CYS A 43 11.18 0.45 12.21
CA CYS A 43 11.56 0.00 13.54
C CYS A 43 12.91 -0.74 13.49
N PHE A 44 13.03 -1.74 12.62
CA PHE A 44 14.27 -2.50 12.45
C PHE A 44 15.41 -1.66 11.85
N TYR A 45 15.11 -0.66 11.00
CA TYR A 45 16.11 0.30 10.53
C TYR A 45 16.81 0.98 11.71
N ASN A 46 16.06 1.49 12.68
CA ASN A 46 16.63 2.14 13.87
C ASN A 46 17.51 1.19 14.69
N LEU A 47 17.08 -0.07 14.87
CA LEU A 47 17.88 -1.10 15.55
C LEU A 47 19.20 -1.39 14.83
N VAL A 48 19.15 -1.50 13.49
CA VAL A 48 20.33 -1.73 12.66
C VAL A 48 21.29 -0.53 12.67
N GLN A 49 20.78 0.71 12.78
CA GLN A 49 21.63 1.89 12.95
C GLN A 49 22.30 1.91 14.34
N ALA A 50 21.58 1.53 15.38
CA ALA A 50 22.10 1.48 16.75
C ALA A 50 23.15 0.38 16.95
N ASN A 51 22.96 -0.78 16.31
CA ASN A 51 23.92 -1.88 16.30
C ASN A 51 24.00 -2.54 14.92
N GLY A 52 24.98 -2.12 14.12
CA GLY A 52 25.19 -2.64 12.77
C GLY A 52 25.53 -4.14 12.69
N ASN A 53 25.98 -4.75 13.80
CA ASN A 53 26.35 -6.16 13.89
C ASN A 53 25.19 -7.07 14.31
N ASP A 54 24.01 -6.53 14.66
CA ASP A 54 22.82 -7.34 14.91
C ASP A 54 22.24 -7.86 13.59
N ILE A 55 22.74 -9.02 13.17
CA ILE A 55 22.33 -9.69 11.93
C ILE A 55 20.89 -10.21 11.99
N GLN A 56 20.32 -10.44 13.17
CA GLN A 56 18.93 -10.89 13.31
C GLN A 56 17.98 -9.72 13.04
N SER A 57 18.25 -8.56 13.63
CA SER A 57 17.49 -7.34 13.34
C SER A 57 17.66 -6.90 11.88
N ARG A 58 18.86 -7.04 11.31
CA ARG A 58 19.09 -6.75 9.88
C ARG A 58 18.35 -7.73 8.96
N PHE A 59 18.25 -9.01 9.33
CA PHE A 59 17.47 -9.98 8.58
C PHE A 59 15.99 -9.60 8.57
N TYR A 60 15.42 -9.27 9.74
CA TYR A 60 14.04 -8.81 9.81
C TYR A 60 13.81 -7.43 9.16
N TYR A 61 14.81 -6.56 9.15
CA TYR A 61 14.77 -5.34 8.35
C TYR A 61 14.63 -5.66 6.86
N ALA A 62 15.49 -6.54 6.33
CA ALA A 62 15.45 -7.01 4.95
C ALA A 62 14.11 -7.67 4.60
N ALA A 63 13.61 -8.53 5.48
CA ALA A 63 12.30 -9.18 5.32
C ALA A 63 11.16 -8.15 5.31
N SER A 64 11.18 -7.19 6.24
CA SER A 64 10.19 -6.11 6.28
C SER A 64 10.22 -5.27 5.01
N LEU A 65 11.42 -4.91 4.52
CA LEU A 65 11.60 -4.21 3.24
C LEU A 65 11.08 -5.03 2.05
N PHE A 66 11.28 -6.34 2.05
CA PHE A 66 10.79 -7.22 1.00
C PHE A 66 9.26 -7.23 0.94
N TYR A 67 8.59 -7.41 2.08
CA TYR A 67 7.13 -7.37 2.15
C TYR A 67 6.56 -5.96 1.96
N ASP A 68 7.35 -4.92 2.27
CA ASP A 68 7.10 -3.52 1.92
C ASP A 68 7.54 -3.17 0.48
N ARG A 69 7.97 -4.18 -0.29
CA ARG A 69 8.32 -4.13 -1.72
C ARG A 69 9.44 -3.18 -2.11
N GLN A 70 10.26 -2.80 -1.14
CA GLN A 70 11.50 -2.08 -1.34
C GLN A 70 12.60 -3.08 -1.77
N TYR A 71 12.36 -3.79 -2.88
CA TYR A 71 13.13 -4.98 -3.28
C TYR A 71 14.63 -4.73 -3.44
N SER A 72 15.01 -3.59 -4.02
CA SER A 72 16.43 -3.22 -4.13
C SER A 72 17.08 -3.07 -2.74
N MET A 73 16.40 -2.43 -1.79
CA MET A 73 16.89 -2.27 -0.43
C MET A 73 16.92 -3.62 0.31
N ALA A 74 15.87 -4.43 0.19
CA ALA A 74 15.81 -5.76 0.77
C ALA A 74 16.95 -6.65 0.26
N TYR A 75 17.17 -6.68 -1.05
CA TYR A 75 18.28 -7.39 -1.69
C TYR A 75 19.62 -6.96 -1.12
N ASN A 76 19.87 -5.64 -1.02
CA ASN A 76 21.12 -5.13 -0.47
C ASN A 76 21.35 -5.55 0.98
N GLN A 77 20.30 -5.58 1.82
CA GLN A 77 20.42 -6.03 3.21
C GLN A 77 20.68 -7.54 3.31
N TYR A 78 19.95 -8.37 2.56
CA TYR A 78 20.19 -9.81 2.53
C TYR A 78 21.58 -10.16 1.99
N LYS A 79 22.00 -9.50 0.90
CA LYS A 79 23.34 -9.63 0.32
C LYS A 79 24.43 -9.28 1.34
N TYR A 80 24.27 -8.17 2.06
CA TYR A 80 25.21 -7.77 3.12
C TYR A 80 25.40 -8.87 4.18
N ILE A 81 24.29 -9.45 4.67
CA ILE A 81 24.35 -10.52 5.69
C ILE A 81 25.02 -11.77 5.11
N ALA A 82 24.66 -12.16 3.89
CA ALA A 82 25.20 -13.33 3.20
C ALA A 82 26.72 -13.25 2.96
N GLU A 83 27.22 -12.08 2.56
CA GLU A 83 28.64 -11.87 2.24
C GLU A 83 29.51 -11.76 3.50
N ARG A 84 29.01 -11.11 4.55
CA ARG A 84 29.79 -10.84 5.76
C ARG A 84 29.72 -11.95 6.80
N TYR A 85 28.65 -12.76 6.79
CA TYR A 85 28.43 -13.84 7.75
C TYR A 85 28.10 -15.19 7.07
N PRO A 86 28.87 -15.62 6.05
CA PRO A 86 28.51 -16.74 5.16
C PRO A 86 28.36 -18.09 5.89
N ASN A 87 29.09 -18.27 7.00
CA ASN A 87 29.08 -19.52 7.78
C ASN A 87 27.97 -19.58 8.83
N SER A 88 27.26 -18.47 9.07
CA SER A 88 26.12 -18.44 10.01
C SER A 88 24.84 -19.00 9.35
N ASN A 89 23.92 -19.52 10.17
CA ASN A 89 22.59 -19.94 9.68
C ASN A 89 21.86 -18.79 8.97
N ILE A 90 21.87 -17.60 9.58
CA ILE A 90 21.23 -16.40 9.04
C ILE A 90 21.90 -15.97 7.73
N GLY A 91 23.23 -16.08 7.60
CA GLY A 91 23.95 -15.81 6.36
C GLY A 91 23.56 -16.73 5.22
N ARG A 92 23.48 -18.05 5.48
CA ARG A 92 23.00 -19.02 4.50
C ARG A 92 21.55 -18.75 4.09
N TYR A 93 20.66 -18.46 5.04
CA TYR A 93 19.28 -18.07 4.72
C TYR A 93 19.20 -16.78 3.93
N SER A 94 19.99 -15.77 4.31
CA SER A 94 20.04 -14.48 3.61
C SER A 94 20.52 -14.65 2.17
N LYS A 95 21.42 -15.58 1.89
CA LYS A 95 21.82 -15.91 0.51
C LYS A 95 20.65 -16.43 -0.30
N SER A 96 19.85 -17.35 0.26
CA SER A 96 18.65 -17.88 -0.40
C SER A 96 17.60 -16.78 -0.60
N GLU A 97 17.35 -15.96 0.41
CA GLU A 97 16.41 -14.84 0.32
C GLU A 97 16.86 -13.79 -0.69
N ALA A 98 18.14 -13.43 -0.74
CA ALA A 98 18.68 -12.51 -1.74
C ALA A 98 18.41 -12.98 -3.18
N GLU A 99 18.56 -14.28 -3.47
CA GLU A 99 18.25 -14.82 -4.78
C GLU A 99 16.75 -14.75 -5.09
N LYS A 100 15.87 -15.05 -4.10
CA LYS A 100 14.42 -14.87 -4.26
C LYS A 100 14.07 -13.41 -4.56
N VAL A 101 14.64 -12.46 -3.82
CA VAL A 101 14.41 -11.02 -4.07
C VAL A 101 14.92 -10.62 -5.46
N LYS A 102 16.07 -11.13 -5.89
CA LYS A 102 16.62 -10.88 -7.23
C LYS A 102 15.71 -11.40 -8.34
N GLN A 103 15.23 -12.63 -8.23
CA GLN A 103 14.25 -13.18 -9.19
C GLN A 103 12.96 -12.35 -9.19
N LYS A 104 12.53 -11.88 -8.01
CA LYS A 104 11.37 -11.00 -7.89
C LYS A 104 11.59 -9.66 -8.58
N MET A 105 12.76 -9.04 -8.41
CA MET A 105 13.14 -7.81 -9.10
C MET A 105 13.14 -7.99 -10.62
N ILE A 106 13.68 -9.10 -11.12
CA ILE A 106 13.68 -9.43 -12.56
C ILE A 106 12.23 -9.59 -13.06
N TYR A 107 11.39 -10.31 -12.32
CA TYR A 107 9.97 -10.45 -12.65
C TYR A 107 9.27 -9.07 -12.73
N VAL A 108 9.45 -8.23 -11.71
CA VAL A 108 8.87 -6.87 -11.68
C VAL A 108 9.42 -6.01 -12.82
N GLN A 109 10.70 -6.14 -13.15
CA GLN A 109 11.32 -5.41 -14.25
C GLN A 109 10.78 -5.85 -15.61
N LYS A 110 10.65 -7.17 -15.84
CA LYS A 110 10.05 -7.74 -17.06
C LYS A 110 8.58 -7.35 -17.19
N ALA A 111 7.83 -7.41 -16.10
CA ALA A 111 6.45 -6.95 -16.05
C ALA A 111 6.38 -5.47 -16.48
N LYS A 112 7.19 -4.59 -15.89
CA LYS A 112 7.25 -3.17 -16.25
C LYS A 112 7.68 -2.90 -17.70
N ALA A 113 8.59 -3.70 -18.26
CA ALA A 113 9.10 -3.52 -19.61
C ALA A 113 8.03 -3.81 -20.68
N ASN A 114 7.09 -4.72 -20.39
CA ASN A 114 5.98 -5.08 -21.28
C ASN A 114 4.70 -4.27 -21.03
N ASP A 115 4.77 -3.25 -20.17
CA ASP A 115 3.63 -2.55 -19.57
C ASP A 115 3.57 -1.07 -20.03
N THR A 116 3.87 -0.81 -21.31
CA THR A 116 3.97 0.57 -21.85
C THR A 116 2.68 1.08 -22.49
N GLY A 117 1.65 0.23 -22.61
CA GLY A 117 0.37 0.57 -23.22
C GLY A 117 -0.70 1.08 -22.24
N ASN A 118 -1.96 0.96 -22.66
CA ASN A 118 -3.15 0.98 -21.81
C ASN A 118 -4.08 -0.16 -22.27
N TYR A 119 -5.21 -0.36 -21.60
CA TYR A 119 -6.23 -1.35 -22.01
C TYR A 119 -7.59 -0.71 -22.20
N LEU A 120 -7.63 0.58 -22.58
CA LEU A 120 -8.87 1.32 -22.76
C LEU A 120 -9.81 0.67 -23.78
N THR A 121 -9.27 0.04 -24.83
CA THR A 121 -10.05 -0.66 -25.87
C THR A 121 -10.57 -2.02 -25.43
N ASN A 122 -10.06 -2.57 -24.32
CA ASN A 122 -10.52 -3.83 -23.74
C ASN A 122 -11.59 -3.63 -22.67
N LEU A 123 -11.80 -2.39 -22.22
CA LEU A 123 -12.87 -2.06 -21.28
C LEU A 123 -14.22 -2.12 -21.99
N ASP A 124 -15.23 -2.62 -21.27
CA ASP A 124 -16.62 -2.63 -21.74
C ASP A 124 -17.10 -1.19 -21.98
N LYS A 125 -16.67 -0.28 -21.10
CA LYS A 125 -16.94 1.16 -21.18
C LYS A 125 -15.91 1.95 -20.38
N ALA A 126 -15.72 3.20 -20.79
CA ALA A 126 -14.98 4.20 -20.03
C ALA A 126 -15.87 5.38 -19.67
N THR A 127 -15.79 5.81 -18.41
CA THR A 127 -16.52 6.95 -17.84
C THR A 127 -15.57 7.73 -16.94
N LYS A 128 -15.90 8.97 -16.56
CA LYS A 128 -14.98 9.81 -15.77
C LYS A 128 -15.70 10.77 -14.83
N TRP A 129 -14.99 11.15 -13.77
CA TRP A 129 -15.36 12.28 -12.93
C TRP A 129 -14.91 13.59 -13.57
N TYR A 130 -15.81 14.57 -13.68
CA TYR A 130 -15.54 15.85 -14.34
C TYR A 130 -15.05 16.95 -13.39
N LYS A 131 -15.30 16.78 -12.09
CA LYS A 131 -14.87 17.72 -11.06
C LYS A 131 -13.91 17.02 -10.12
N MET A 132 -12.81 17.70 -9.84
CA MET A 132 -11.77 17.28 -8.91
C MET A 132 -11.63 18.32 -7.79
N PRO A 133 -11.24 17.93 -6.57
CA PRO A 133 -11.06 16.55 -6.12
C PRO A 133 -12.40 15.82 -5.94
N ILE A 134 -12.41 14.50 -6.11
CA ILE A 134 -13.58 13.65 -5.84
C ILE A 134 -13.71 13.50 -4.33
N LYS A 135 -14.89 13.77 -3.77
CA LYS A 135 -15.14 13.58 -2.34
C LYS A 135 -15.30 12.11 -2.01
N VAL A 136 -14.47 11.61 -1.10
CA VAL A 136 -14.47 10.20 -0.68
C VAL A 136 -14.84 10.10 0.78
N TRP A 137 -15.86 9.31 1.08
CA TRP A 137 -16.15 8.87 2.45
C TRP A 137 -15.76 7.40 2.61
N ILE A 138 -15.13 7.08 3.73
CA ILE A 138 -14.70 5.72 4.06
C ILE A 138 -15.25 5.41 5.45
N GLN A 139 -15.99 4.30 5.56
CA GLN A 139 -16.52 3.82 6.82
C GLN A 139 -15.41 3.69 7.88
N PRO A 140 -15.61 4.23 9.09
CA PRO A 140 -14.68 4.02 10.20
C PRO A 140 -14.45 2.53 10.45
N SER A 141 -13.21 2.07 10.30
CA SER A 141 -12.80 0.68 10.50
C SER A 141 -11.28 0.56 10.68
N ALA A 142 -10.82 -0.63 11.07
CA ALA A 142 -9.39 -0.95 11.09
C ALA A 142 -8.71 -0.85 9.70
N TYR A 143 -9.50 -0.83 8.62
CA TYR A 143 -9.01 -0.78 7.24
C TYR A 143 -8.99 0.64 6.64
N ARG A 144 -9.58 1.64 7.32
CA ARG A 144 -9.78 3.00 6.80
C ARG A 144 -8.49 3.64 6.26
N ASN A 145 -7.40 3.58 7.03
CA ASN A 145 -6.13 4.20 6.63
C ASN A 145 -5.52 3.50 5.40
N TYR A 146 -5.76 2.20 5.22
CA TYR A 146 -5.30 1.46 4.06
C TYR A 146 -6.07 1.86 2.81
N SER A 147 -7.38 2.05 2.91
CA SER A 147 -8.17 2.58 1.80
C SER A 147 -7.74 3.99 1.42
N ILE A 148 -7.48 4.86 2.40
CA ILE A 148 -6.90 6.20 2.15
C ILE A 148 -5.58 6.08 1.36
N ASN A 149 -4.70 5.17 1.76
CA ASN A 149 -3.43 4.95 1.07
C ASN A 149 -3.61 4.46 -0.37
N ALA A 150 -4.59 3.59 -0.63
CA ALA A 150 -4.91 3.10 -1.97
C ALA A 150 -5.41 4.22 -2.90
N PHE A 151 -6.29 5.10 -2.40
CA PHE A 151 -6.70 6.31 -3.13
C PHE A 151 -5.51 7.23 -3.40
N TYR A 152 -4.65 7.46 -2.42
CA TYR A 152 -3.45 8.26 -2.65
C TYR A 152 -2.45 7.59 -3.59
N GLU A 153 -2.41 6.27 -3.68
CA GLU A 153 -1.60 5.56 -4.68
C GLU A 153 -2.09 5.90 -6.08
N TRP A 154 -3.39 5.76 -6.36
CA TRP A 154 -4.00 6.20 -7.62
C TRP A 154 -3.69 7.67 -7.93
N GLN A 155 -3.89 8.57 -6.97
CA GLN A 155 -3.62 10.00 -7.15
C GLN A 155 -2.14 10.28 -7.48
N ARG A 156 -1.19 9.73 -6.69
CA ARG A 156 0.25 9.97 -6.91
C ARG A 156 0.73 9.37 -8.22
N LYS A 157 0.36 8.11 -8.51
CA LYS A 157 0.82 7.38 -9.68
C LYS A 157 0.26 7.95 -10.98
N THR A 158 -0.96 8.46 -10.95
CA THR A 158 -1.55 9.19 -12.09
C THR A 158 -1.12 10.66 -12.15
N GLN A 159 -0.20 11.11 -11.29
CA GLN A 159 0.29 12.50 -11.24
C GLN A 159 -0.86 13.52 -11.10
N ASN A 160 -1.79 13.25 -10.18
CA ASN A 160 -2.98 14.06 -9.91
C ASN A 160 -3.97 14.19 -11.08
N THR A 161 -3.90 13.32 -12.10
CA THR A 161 -4.97 13.24 -13.11
C THR A 161 -6.33 12.97 -12.45
N VAL A 162 -6.32 12.16 -11.39
CA VAL A 162 -7.42 12.06 -10.42
C VAL A 162 -6.92 12.56 -9.07
N SER A 163 -7.78 13.19 -8.29
CA SER A 163 -7.45 13.64 -6.93
C SER A 163 -8.65 13.47 -6.01
N PHE A 164 -8.38 13.33 -4.71
CA PHE A 164 -9.38 12.96 -3.71
C PHE A 164 -9.39 13.90 -2.50
N GLN A 165 -10.58 14.16 -1.99
CA GLN A 165 -10.81 14.87 -0.73
C GLN A 165 -11.57 13.93 0.20
N PHE A 166 -10.95 13.54 1.32
CA PHE A 166 -11.61 12.69 2.31
C PHE A 166 -12.53 13.51 3.19
N VAL A 167 -13.79 13.07 3.30
CA VAL A 167 -14.83 13.71 4.12
C VAL A 167 -15.23 12.78 5.26
N THR A 168 -15.65 13.37 6.38
CA THR A 168 -16.09 12.61 7.57
C THR A 168 -17.60 12.32 7.53
N ASN A 169 -18.38 13.17 6.87
CA ASN A 169 -19.81 12.98 6.70
C ASN A 169 -20.10 12.14 5.45
N GLU A 170 -20.74 10.99 5.64
CA GLU A 170 -21.12 10.05 4.57
C GLU A 170 -21.93 10.70 3.45
N LYS A 171 -22.84 11.62 3.79
CA LYS A 171 -23.71 12.29 2.81
C LYS A 171 -22.93 13.19 1.85
N GLN A 172 -21.70 13.56 2.18
CA GLN A 172 -20.84 14.39 1.33
C GLN A 172 -19.98 13.54 0.37
N GLY A 173 -19.89 12.22 0.57
CA GLY A 173 -19.08 11.33 -0.24
C GLY A 173 -19.72 11.06 -1.60
N GLN A 174 -18.98 11.35 -2.67
CA GLN A 174 -19.31 10.93 -4.03
C GLN A 174 -18.90 9.48 -4.27
N ILE A 175 -17.73 9.09 -3.73
CA ILE A 175 -17.32 7.70 -3.59
C ILE A 175 -17.50 7.33 -2.11
N LYS A 176 -18.18 6.22 -1.85
CA LYS A 176 -18.41 5.70 -0.49
C LYS A 176 -17.83 4.29 -0.38
N VAL A 177 -17.01 4.05 0.63
CA VAL A 177 -16.37 2.76 0.89
C VAL A 177 -16.94 2.14 2.17
N TYR A 178 -17.49 0.94 2.05
CA TYR A 178 -18.03 0.14 3.14
C TYR A 178 -17.24 -1.16 3.31
N PHE A 179 -17.02 -1.55 4.56
CA PHE A 179 -16.49 -2.84 4.97
C PHE A 179 -17.65 -3.67 5.50
N VAL A 180 -17.98 -4.74 4.78
CA VAL A 180 -19.22 -5.49 4.95
C VAL A 180 -18.91 -6.95 5.28
N ASP A 181 -19.85 -7.62 5.95
CA ASP A 181 -19.78 -9.07 6.20
C ASP A 181 -20.38 -9.89 5.04
N THR A 182 -21.15 -9.25 4.15
CA THR A 182 -21.66 -9.82 2.90
C THR A 182 -21.61 -8.78 1.79
N VAL A 183 -21.14 -9.17 0.59
CA VAL A 183 -21.14 -8.28 -0.58
C VAL A 183 -22.47 -8.42 -1.31
N ASN A 184 -23.36 -7.45 -1.11
CA ASN A 184 -24.69 -7.48 -1.73
C ASN A 184 -24.58 -7.16 -3.22
N GLY A 185 -25.15 -8.03 -4.07
CA GLY A 185 -25.11 -7.92 -5.53
C GLY A 185 -23.92 -8.64 -6.20
N ALA A 186 -23.09 -9.35 -5.43
CA ALA A 186 -22.05 -10.19 -5.98
C ALA A 186 -22.65 -11.38 -6.77
N ILE A 187 -22.18 -11.58 -8.00
CA ILE A 187 -22.59 -12.71 -8.87
C ILE A 187 -21.96 -14.03 -8.38
N SER A 188 -20.79 -13.96 -7.73
CA SER A 188 -20.08 -15.11 -7.16
C SER A 188 -19.76 -14.89 -5.68
N LYS A 189 -19.79 -15.97 -4.89
CA LYS A 189 -19.31 -15.98 -3.49
C LYS A 189 -17.82 -15.68 -3.37
N GLU A 190 -17.07 -15.79 -4.47
CA GLU A 190 -15.63 -15.49 -4.52
C GLU A 190 -15.34 -13.98 -4.64
N ASN A 191 -16.36 -13.16 -4.94
CA ASN A 191 -16.19 -11.71 -5.03
C ASN A 191 -16.06 -11.11 -3.62
N ILE A 192 -14.83 -10.80 -3.24
CA ILE A 192 -14.51 -10.16 -1.96
C ILE A 192 -14.55 -8.61 -2.03
N GLY A 193 -14.89 -8.06 -3.19
CA GLY A 193 -15.11 -6.64 -3.46
C GLY A 193 -16.20 -6.45 -4.51
N LEU A 194 -16.87 -5.30 -4.47
CA LEU A 194 -17.79 -4.88 -5.54
C LEU A 194 -17.93 -3.36 -5.57
N THR A 195 -17.87 -2.80 -6.78
CA THR A 195 -18.15 -1.39 -7.04
C THR A 195 -19.40 -1.22 -7.88
N ASN A 196 -20.34 -0.45 -7.35
CA ASN A 196 -21.49 0.06 -8.09
C ASN A 196 -21.25 1.51 -8.46
N LEU A 197 -21.02 1.80 -9.73
CA LEU A 197 -20.78 3.13 -10.27
C LEU A 197 -22.01 3.61 -11.07
N SER A 198 -22.57 4.75 -10.66
CA SER A 198 -23.64 5.45 -11.38
C SER A 198 -23.06 6.58 -12.23
N TYR A 199 -23.61 6.77 -13.43
CA TYR A 199 -23.16 7.78 -14.38
C TYR A 199 -24.30 8.25 -15.29
N ILE A 200 -24.16 9.46 -15.86
CA ILE A 200 -25.05 10.02 -16.90
C ILE A 200 -24.17 10.26 -18.14
N GLY A 201 -24.47 9.55 -19.24
CA GLY A 201 -23.59 9.54 -20.41
C GLY A 201 -22.23 8.90 -20.09
N ASP A 202 -21.18 9.73 -20.04
CA ASP A 202 -19.83 9.37 -19.58
C ASP A 202 -19.44 10.01 -18.23
N MET A 203 -20.34 10.77 -17.61
CA MET A 203 -20.11 11.49 -16.36
C MET A 203 -20.46 10.63 -15.15
N ASN A 204 -19.45 10.28 -14.36
CA ASN A 204 -19.63 9.64 -13.06
C ASN A 204 -20.34 10.58 -12.10
N THR A 205 -21.33 10.07 -11.38
CA THR A 205 -22.11 10.83 -10.39
C THR A 205 -21.92 10.31 -8.97
N HIS A 206 -21.98 8.99 -8.78
CA HIS A 206 -21.85 8.33 -7.47
C HIS A 206 -21.19 6.96 -7.62
N ALA A 207 -20.34 6.58 -6.67
CA ALA A 207 -19.82 5.21 -6.58
C ALA A 207 -19.96 4.67 -5.16
N THR A 208 -20.35 3.41 -5.05
CA THR A 208 -20.34 2.65 -3.80
C THR A 208 -19.41 1.46 -3.94
N ILE A 209 -18.41 1.39 -3.07
CA ILE A 209 -17.47 0.28 -2.96
C ILE A 209 -17.81 -0.52 -1.71
N GLN A 210 -18.02 -1.82 -1.88
CA GLN A 210 -18.20 -2.78 -0.79
C GLN A 210 -16.98 -3.70 -0.74
N ILE A 211 -16.41 -3.91 0.44
CA ILE A 211 -15.26 -4.79 0.66
C ILE A 211 -15.61 -5.82 1.74
N LEU A 212 -15.46 -7.10 1.41
CA LEU A 212 -15.71 -8.20 2.34
C LEU A 212 -14.60 -8.24 3.40
N GLN A 213 -14.94 -7.90 4.63
CA GLN A 213 -13.95 -7.68 5.68
C GLN A 213 -13.52 -8.97 6.41
N ARG A 214 -14.29 -10.06 6.23
CA ARG A 214 -14.08 -11.36 6.86
C ARG A 214 -13.84 -12.48 5.85
N THR A 215 -13.13 -13.50 6.28
CA THR A 215 -13.01 -14.79 5.60
C THR A 215 -14.26 -15.64 5.82
N ASP A 216 -14.40 -16.72 5.05
CA ASP A 216 -15.49 -17.70 5.22
C ASP A 216 -15.44 -18.37 6.61
N SER A 217 -14.25 -18.44 7.21
CA SER A 217 -14.03 -18.87 8.59
C SER A 217 -14.28 -17.78 9.64
N ASN A 218 -14.96 -16.68 9.24
CA ASN A 218 -15.32 -15.54 10.09
C ASN A 218 -14.13 -14.77 10.70
N LYS A 219 -12.90 -14.97 10.19
CA LYS A 219 -11.71 -14.23 10.64
C LYS A 219 -11.60 -12.90 9.90
N MET A 220 -11.10 -11.86 10.57
CA MET A 220 -10.77 -10.61 9.90
C MET A 220 -9.70 -10.86 8.84
N ARG A 221 -9.89 -10.30 7.64
CA ARG A 221 -8.89 -10.37 6.59
C ARG A 221 -7.67 -9.56 6.97
N SER A 222 -6.50 -10.05 6.56
CA SER A 222 -5.27 -9.30 6.73
C SER A 222 -5.25 -8.08 5.80
N TYR A 223 -4.39 -7.11 6.12
CA TYR A 223 -4.19 -5.94 5.27
C TYR A 223 -3.70 -6.31 3.87
N ALA A 224 -2.85 -7.33 3.76
CA ALA A 224 -2.36 -7.85 2.49
C ALA A 224 -3.49 -8.40 1.59
N GLN A 225 -4.61 -8.85 2.18
CA GLN A 225 -5.79 -9.31 1.44
C GLN A 225 -6.73 -8.18 1.07
N ILE A 226 -6.88 -7.15 1.91
CA ILE A 226 -7.83 -6.04 1.67
C ILE A 226 -7.28 -5.01 0.70
N TYR A 227 -6.00 -4.65 0.83
CA TYR A 227 -5.38 -3.61 0.02
C TYR A 227 -5.51 -3.81 -1.51
N PRO A 228 -5.21 -5.00 -2.08
CA PRO A 228 -5.36 -5.20 -3.51
C PRO A 228 -6.82 -5.12 -3.97
N VAL A 229 -7.77 -5.61 -3.16
CA VAL A 229 -9.20 -5.49 -3.47
C VAL A 229 -9.60 -4.02 -3.54
N VAL A 230 -9.20 -3.22 -2.55
CA VAL A 230 -9.51 -1.78 -2.55
C VAL A 230 -8.92 -1.06 -3.75
N LEU A 231 -7.67 -1.37 -4.14
CA LEU A 231 -7.07 -0.78 -5.33
C LEU A 231 -7.85 -1.12 -6.61
N HIS A 232 -8.30 -2.38 -6.74
CA HIS A 232 -9.13 -2.86 -7.86
C HIS A 232 -10.46 -2.11 -7.93
N GLU A 233 -11.19 -2.09 -6.82
CA GLU A 233 -12.50 -1.43 -6.73
C GLU A 233 -12.41 0.09 -6.98
N ILE A 234 -11.32 0.74 -6.56
CA ILE A 234 -11.09 2.16 -6.90
C ILE A 234 -10.96 2.34 -8.42
N GLY A 235 -10.32 1.40 -9.12
CA GLY A 235 -10.23 1.41 -10.58
C GLY A 235 -11.61 1.46 -11.25
N HIS A 236 -12.54 0.60 -10.79
CA HIS A 236 -13.93 0.64 -11.22
C HIS A 236 -14.62 1.95 -10.84
N ALA A 237 -14.45 2.44 -9.61
CA ALA A 237 -15.05 3.70 -9.15
C ALA A 237 -14.52 4.93 -9.92
N LEU A 238 -13.33 4.84 -10.50
CA LEU A 238 -12.74 5.85 -11.38
C LEU A 238 -13.25 5.76 -12.82
N GLY A 239 -14.04 4.74 -13.17
CA GLY A 239 -14.76 4.65 -14.42
C GLY A 239 -14.21 3.65 -15.42
N MET A 240 -13.39 2.68 -14.98
CA MET A 240 -13.05 1.50 -15.78
C MET A 240 -14.16 0.45 -15.65
N HIS A 241 -14.98 0.27 -16.68
CA HIS A 241 -15.99 -0.80 -16.72
C HIS A 241 -15.43 -2.03 -17.42
N GLY A 242 -15.62 -3.21 -16.83
CA GLY A 242 -14.96 -4.44 -17.26
C GLY A 242 -13.57 -4.59 -16.65
N HIS A 243 -12.82 -5.59 -17.11
CA HIS A 243 -11.56 -5.99 -16.50
C HIS A 243 -10.39 -5.92 -17.49
N SER A 244 -9.17 -5.89 -16.97
CA SER A 244 -7.99 -6.15 -17.80
C SER A 244 -7.89 -7.62 -18.16
N THR A 245 -7.29 -7.90 -19.32
CA THR A 245 -6.93 -9.24 -19.79
C THR A 245 -5.56 -9.72 -19.29
N SER A 246 -4.77 -8.87 -18.64
CA SER A 246 -3.43 -9.22 -18.16
C SER A 246 -3.38 -9.36 -16.64
N ASN A 247 -2.93 -10.51 -16.16
CA ASN A 247 -2.73 -10.80 -14.73
C ASN A 247 -1.62 -9.98 -14.05
N ASN A 248 -1.05 -8.97 -14.70
CA ASN A 248 -0.15 -8.02 -14.06
C ASN A 248 -0.87 -6.72 -13.66
N ASP A 249 -2.09 -6.49 -14.15
CA ASP A 249 -2.88 -5.31 -13.88
C ASP A 249 -3.75 -5.51 -12.63
N ILE A 250 -3.97 -4.43 -11.89
CA ILE A 250 -4.85 -4.47 -10.72
C ILE A 250 -6.29 -4.80 -11.13
N LEU A 251 -6.74 -4.37 -12.31
CA LEU A 251 -8.08 -4.63 -12.83
C LEU A 251 -8.26 -6.04 -13.41
N TYR A 252 -7.26 -6.92 -13.36
CA TYR A 252 -7.45 -8.31 -13.76
C TYR A 252 -8.26 -9.05 -12.69
N PRO A 253 -9.27 -9.86 -13.09
CA PRO A 253 -10.14 -10.52 -12.12
C PRO A 253 -9.35 -11.59 -11.36
N ASN A 254 -9.74 -11.86 -10.12
CA ASN A 254 -9.22 -12.95 -9.29
C ASN A 254 -7.72 -12.88 -8.94
N ASN A 255 -7.05 -11.73 -9.11
CA ASN A 255 -5.65 -11.57 -8.74
C ASN A 255 -5.45 -10.77 -7.46
N TYR A 256 -5.85 -11.35 -6.32
CA TYR A 256 -5.70 -10.76 -4.98
C TYR A 256 -4.49 -11.33 -4.25
N THR A 257 -3.34 -11.43 -4.94
CA THR A 257 -2.11 -11.93 -4.32
C THR A 257 -1.46 -10.85 -3.45
N ASN A 258 -0.56 -11.26 -2.54
CA ASN A 258 0.08 -10.33 -1.59
C ASN A 258 1.03 -9.30 -2.28
N ASP A 259 1.26 -9.41 -3.60
CA ASP A 259 2.17 -8.55 -4.36
C ASP A 259 1.51 -7.71 -5.49
N VAL A 260 0.27 -7.26 -5.30
CA VAL A 260 -0.41 -6.44 -6.32
C VAL A 260 -0.22 -4.92 -6.07
N HIS A 261 0.09 -4.17 -7.12
CA HIS A 261 0.25 -2.71 -7.17
C HIS A 261 -0.32 -2.19 -8.49
N LEU A 262 -0.51 -0.87 -8.64
CA LEU A 262 -0.91 -0.32 -9.93
C LEU A 262 0.17 -0.57 -10.98
N SER A 263 -0.19 -1.24 -12.07
CA SER A 263 0.64 -1.37 -13.26
C SER A 263 0.72 -0.02 -13.99
N ASN A 264 1.71 0.13 -14.86
CA ASN A 264 1.78 1.29 -15.76
C ASN A 264 0.56 1.31 -16.70
N ARG A 265 0.06 0.15 -17.16
CA ARG A 265 -1.18 0.08 -17.95
C ARG A 265 -2.40 0.55 -17.16
N ASP A 266 -2.52 0.22 -15.87
CA ASP A 266 -3.60 0.74 -15.00
C ASP A 266 -3.57 2.28 -14.97
N ILE A 267 -2.38 2.83 -14.74
CA ILE A 267 -2.13 4.27 -14.66
C ILE A 267 -2.43 4.94 -16.01
N ASN A 268 -1.93 4.37 -17.11
CA ASN A 268 -2.10 4.89 -18.45
C ASN A 268 -3.55 4.82 -18.91
N THR A 269 -4.30 3.77 -18.51
CA THR A 269 -5.73 3.66 -18.77
C THR A 269 -6.50 4.79 -18.10
N ILE A 270 -6.29 5.07 -16.81
CA ILE A 270 -6.90 6.25 -16.16
C ILE A 270 -6.49 7.54 -16.88
N LYS A 271 -5.20 7.74 -17.15
CA LYS A 271 -4.76 8.96 -17.85
C LYS A 271 -5.44 9.13 -19.21
N ALA A 272 -5.62 8.05 -19.96
CA ALA A 272 -6.30 8.07 -21.25
C ALA A 272 -7.80 8.41 -21.11
N ILE A 273 -8.50 7.79 -20.16
CA ILE A 273 -9.92 8.06 -19.87
C ILE A 273 -10.14 9.55 -19.59
N TYR A 274 -9.32 10.12 -18.71
CA TYR A 274 -9.50 11.50 -18.23
C TYR A 274 -8.97 12.56 -19.20
N LYS A 275 -8.09 12.18 -20.15
CA LYS A 275 -7.64 13.06 -21.24
C LYS A 275 -8.67 13.19 -22.37
N LYS A 276 -9.58 12.23 -22.53
CA LYS A 276 -10.59 12.24 -23.63
C LYS A 276 -11.48 13.48 -23.52
N LYS A 277 -11.58 14.28 -24.59
CA LYS A 277 -12.54 15.38 -24.67
C LYS A 277 -13.97 14.84 -24.71
N SER A 278 -14.84 15.51 -23.99
CA SER A 278 -16.25 15.16 -23.87
C SER A 278 -17.04 15.80 -24.97
N PHE A 279 -17.85 15.01 -25.68
CA PHE A 279 -18.87 15.55 -26.58
C PHE A 279 -20.18 15.62 -25.79
N LEU A 280 -20.31 16.62 -24.91
CA LEU A 280 -21.64 17.02 -24.47
C LEU A 280 -22.24 17.81 -25.63
N GLN A 281 -23.01 17.15 -26.49
CA GLN A 281 -24.01 17.83 -27.29
C GLN A 281 -25.10 18.28 -26.31
N TYR A 282 -25.11 19.58 -26.04
CA TYR A 282 -26.22 20.25 -25.37
C TYR A 282 -27.38 20.41 -26.34
#